data_AF-A0A0F9B2H6-F1
#
_entry.id   AF-A0A0F9B2H6-F1
#
_cell.length_a   1.000
_cell.length_b   1.000
_cell.length_c   1.000
_cell.angle_alpha   90.00
_cell.angle_beta   90.00
_cell.angle_gamma   90.00
#
_symmetry.space_group_name_H-M   'P 1'
#
loop_
_entity.id
_entity.type
_entity.pdbx_description
1 polymer ?
#
loop_
_entity_poly.entity_id
_entity_poly.type
_entity_poly.pdbx_seq_one_letter_code
_entity_poly.pdbx_strand_id
1 'polypeptide(L)'
;MSISFSRLPDLVIDGSGTDSNVLLGVDIEDAVAIVLIGMISLESKSYVIQGRRHGAATWVTLQEGMIGVALADVVLPAADKALCYDMRVFGFSAFSAFRIHSPGAVTGDQTWEVVKLWEGM
;
A
#
# COMPACT_ATOMS: atom_id res chain seq x y z
N MET A 1 -12.42 11.92 19.28
CA MET A 1 -11.48 11.03 18.57
C MET A 1 -10.44 11.90 17.90
N SER A 2 -9.17 11.75 18.29
CA SER A 2 -8.04 12.25 17.52
C SER A 2 -7.57 11.14 16.57
N ILE A 3 -7.04 11.52 15.41
CA ILE A 3 -6.32 10.59 14.53
C ILE A 3 -4.83 10.78 14.81
N SER A 4 -4.15 9.69 15.10
CA SER A 4 -2.70 9.62 15.25
C SER A 4 -2.08 9.09 13.95
N PHE A 5 -0.81 9.41 13.72
CA PHE A 5 -0.10 8.97 12.52
C PHE A 5 1.39 8.69 12.77
N SER A 6 1.97 7.81 11.96
CA SER A 6 3.41 7.50 11.95
C SER A 6 3.87 7.13 10.55
N ARG A 7 5.13 7.41 10.27
CA ARG A 7 5.79 6.93 9.05
C ARG A 7 6.18 5.47 9.24
N LEU A 8 5.84 4.64 8.26
CA LEU A 8 6.30 3.26 8.13
C LEU A 8 7.50 3.21 7.19
N PRO A 9 8.23 2.07 7.12
CA PRO A 9 9.21 1.87 6.06
C PRO A 9 8.58 2.04 4.68
N ASP A 10 9.33 2.67 3.78
CA ASP A 10 8.88 2.84 2.40
C ASP A 10 8.68 1.48 1.72
N LEU A 11 7.75 1.42 0.78
CA LEU A 11 7.55 0.26 -0.08
C LEU A 11 8.32 0.48 -1.39
N VAL A 12 9.27 -0.39 -1.67
CA VAL A 12 10.18 -0.30 -2.80
C VAL A 12 10.14 -1.59 -3.60
N ILE A 13 9.75 -1.50 -4.87
CA ILE A 13 10.03 -2.55 -5.85
C ILE A 13 11.43 -2.26 -6.39
N ASP A 14 12.38 -3.15 -6.10
CA ASP A 14 13.73 -3.02 -6.67
C ASP A 14 13.68 -3.14 -8.20
N GLY A 15 14.58 -2.45 -8.90
CA GLY A 15 14.66 -2.41 -10.36
C GLY A 15 14.88 -3.75 -11.09
N SER A 16 14.68 -4.88 -10.41
CA SER A 16 14.74 -6.23 -10.96
C SER A 16 13.47 -7.07 -10.67
N GLY A 17 12.59 -6.56 -9.80
CA GLY A 17 11.47 -7.31 -9.24
C GLY A 17 10.10 -6.85 -9.73
N THR A 18 9.09 -7.54 -9.20
CA THR A 18 7.66 -7.21 -9.40
C THR A 18 6.98 -6.85 -8.08
N ASP A 19 7.55 -7.25 -6.95
CA ASP A 19 6.96 -7.07 -5.64
C ASP A 19 7.83 -6.12 -4.82
N SER A 20 7.19 -5.29 -4.01
CA SER A 20 7.92 -4.49 -3.02
C SER A 20 8.36 -5.35 -1.84
N ASN A 21 9.16 -4.77 -0.94
CA ASN A 21 9.23 -5.24 0.44
C ASN A 21 7.82 -5.30 1.07
N VAL A 22 7.73 -5.95 2.23
CA VAL A 22 6.46 -6.28 2.89
C VAL A 22 6.37 -5.54 4.23
N LEU A 23 5.24 -4.88 4.47
CA LEU A 23 4.84 -4.46 5.81
C LEU A 23 4.16 -5.63 6.51
N LEU A 24 4.56 -5.92 7.74
CA LEU A 24 4.07 -7.06 8.50
C LEU A 24 2.89 -6.64 9.40
N GLY A 25 2.16 -7.62 9.93
CA GLY A 25 1.00 -7.40 10.79
C GLY A 25 1.31 -6.45 11.96
N VAL A 26 2.47 -6.59 12.60
CA VAL A 26 2.92 -5.71 13.69
C VAL A 26 3.01 -4.23 13.28
N ASP A 27 3.27 -3.96 11.99
CA ASP A 27 3.37 -2.60 11.49
C ASP A 27 1.98 -1.99 11.22
N ILE A 28 0.95 -2.82 10.99
CA ILE A 28 -0.36 -2.38 10.44
C ILE A 28 -1.59 -2.78 11.29
N GLU A 29 -1.43 -3.52 12.39
CA GLU A 29 -2.54 -4.17 13.13
C GLU A 29 -3.63 -3.22 13.67
N ASP A 30 -3.24 -2.02 14.10
CA ASP A 30 -4.11 -0.94 14.59
C ASP A 30 -4.37 0.15 13.52
N ALA A 31 -3.91 -0.05 12.28
CA ALA A 31 -4.12 0.91 11.21
C ALA A 31 -5.61 1.01 10.84
N VAL A 32 -6.18 2.22 10.92
CA VAL A 32 -7.49 2.53 10.35
C VAL A 32 -7.38 3.02 8.91
N ALA A 33 -6.19 3.48 8.49
CA ALA A 33 -5.87 3.75 7.10
C ALA A 33 -4.35 3.66 6.87
N ILE A 34 -3.96 3.31 5.64
CA ILE A 34 -2.58 3.48 5.15
C ILE A 34 -2.61 4.48 4.00
N VAL A 35 -1.81 5.52 4.12
CA VAL A 35 -1.59 6.52 3.07
C VAL A 35 -0.30 6.15 2.34
N LEU A 36 -0.38 6.08 1.02
CA LEU A 36 0.72 5.80 0.12
C LEU A 36 0.98 7.02 -0.75
N ILE A 37 2.22 7.47 -0.85
CA ILE A 37 2.61 8.59 -1.73
C ILE A 37 3.60 8.05 -2.75
N GLY A 38 3.19 7.99 -4.02
CA GLY A 38 4.05 7.54 -5.11
C GLY A 38 5.06 8.62 -5.50
N MET A 39 6.34 8.27 -5.60
CA MET A 39 7.39 9.20 -5.99
C MET A 39 7.31 9.60 -7.48
N ILE A 40 7.91 10.74 -7.84
CA ILE A 40 7.83 11.27 -9.22
C ILE A 40 8.42 10.36 -10.30
N SER A 41 9.31 9.44 -9.93
CA SER A 41 10.05 8.56 -10.85
C SER A 41 9.34 7.25 -11.19
N LEU A 42 8.05 7.10 -10.84
CA LEU A 42 7.34 5.85 -11.09
C LEU A 42 7.16 5.58 -12.59
N GLU A 43 7.51 4.36 -13.03
CA GLU A 43 7.22 3.88 -14.38
C GLU A 43 5.71 3.83 -14.64
N SER A 44 5.31 4.11 -15.89
CA SER A 44 3.90 4.06 -16.29
C SER A 44 3.36 2.62 -16.35
N LYS A 45 2.90 2.10 -15.21
CA LYS A 45 2.32 0.75 -15.03
C LYS A 45 1.16 0.75 -14.05
N SER A 46 0.26 -0.23 -14.20
CA SER A 46 -0.81 -0.50 -13.24
C SER A 46 -0.27 -1.30 -12.06
N TYR A 47 0.28 -0.62 -11.07
CA TYR A 47 0.63 -1.24 -9.79
C TYR A 47 -0.63 -1.68 -9.04
N VAL A 48 -0.56 -2.67 -8.15
CA VAL A 48 -1.71 -3.10 -7.34
C VAL A 48 -1.28 -3.28 -5.90
N ILE A 49 -2.20 -3.08 -4.96
CA ILE A 49 -1.97 -3.41 -3.56
C ILE A 49 -2.33 -4.87 -3.35
N GLN A 50 -1.46 -5.59 -2.66
CA GLN A 50 -1.73 -6.93 -2.19
C GLN A 50 -1.72 -7.01 -0.67
N GLY A 51 -2.73 -7.68 -0.12
CA GLY A 51 -2.80 -8.05 1.29
C GLY A 51 -2.68 -9.56 1.45
N ARG A 52 -2.12 -10.01 2.57
CA ARG A 52 -2.16 -11.42 2.96
C ARG A 52 -2.93 -11.55 4.27
N ARG A 53 -4.01 -12.34 4.26
CA ARG A 53 -4.85 -12.54 5.46
C ARG A 53 -4.12 -13.39 6.51
N HIS A 54 -4.43 -13.19 7.78
CA HIS A 54 -3.95 -14.07 8.85
C HIS A 54 -4.26 -15.54 8.53
N GLY A 55 -3.24 -16.40 8.60
CA GLY A 55 -3.37 -17.82 8.31
C GLY A 55 -3.53 -18.18 6.83
N ALA A 56 -3.55 -17.21 5.90
CA ALA A 56 -3.58 -17.49 4.47
C ALA A 56 -2.17 -17.76 3.91
N ALA A 57 -2.06 -18.64 2.92
CA ALA A 57 -0.82 -18.89 2.18
C ALA A 57 -0.63 -17.93 0.99
N THR A 58 -1.71 -17.32 0.51
CA THR A 58 -1.76 -16.60 -0.76
C THR A 58 -2.00 -15.11 -0.55
N TRP A 59 -1.43 -14.32 -1.46
CA TRP A 59 -1.73 -12.90 -1.58
C TRP A 59 -3.07 -12.70 -2.29
N VAL A 60 -3.82 -11.67 -1.88
CA VAL A 60 -5.02 -11.23 -2.57
C VAL A 60 -4.87 -9.77 -2.97
N THR A 61 -5.26 -9.46 -4.20
CA THR A 61 -5.36 -8.07 -4.65
C THR A 61 -6.50 -7.39 -3.91
N LEU A 62 -6.22 -6.20 -3.40
CA LEU A 62 -7.18 -5.40 -2.69
C LEU A 62 -7.89 -4.47 -3.69
N GLN A 63 -9.15 -4.77 -4.01
CA GLN A 63 -9.97 -3.96 -4.91
C GLN A 63 -10.81 -2.94 -4.13
N GLU A 64 -10.50 -1.65 -4.30
CA GLU A 64 -11.33 -0.45 -4.06
C GLU A 64 -12.04 -0.24 -2.71
N GLY A 65 -11.75 0.91 -2.07
CA GLY A 65 -12.46 1.44 -0.92
C GLY A 65 -12.61 2.96 -1.09
N MET A 66 -13.83 3.47 -0.89
CA MET A 66 -14.17 4.90 -0.95
C MET A 66 -13.36 5.65 0.11
N ILE A 67 -12.42 6.57 -0.17
CA ILE A 67 -12.28 7.58 -1.25
C ILE A 67 -10.79 7.78 -1.54
N GLY A 68 -10.43 7.82 -2.85
CA GLY A 68 -9.12 8.32 -3.32
C GLY A 68 -8.37 7.47 -4.34
N VAL A 69 -9.07 6.78 -5.26
CA VAL A 69 -8.56 6.00 -6.42
C VAL A 69 -7.75 4.75 -6.07
N ALA A 70 -8.12 3.63 -6.70
CA ALA A 70 -7.41 2.38 -6.58
C ALA A 70 -5.95 2.54 -7.01
N LEU A 71 -5.03 1.91 -6.29
CA LEU A 71 -3.69 1.68 -6.84
C LEU A 71 -3.80 0.87 -8.15
N ALA A 72 -4.87 0.07 -8.31
CA ALA A 72 -5.18 -0.75 -9.48
C ALA A 72 -5.14 -0.02 -10.84
N ASP A 73 -5.24 1.30 -10.85
CA ASP A 73 -5.01 2.13 -12.04
C ASP A 73 -4.21 3.39 -11.65
N VAL A 74 -2.95 3.23 -11.21
CA VAL A 74 -1.97 4.32 -11.29
C VAL A 74 -1.64 4.57 -12.77
N VAL A 75 -2.56 5.16 -13.51
CA VAL A 75 -2.24 5.84 -14.76
C VAL A 75 -1.60 7.16 -14.38
N LEU A 76 -0.42 7.45 -14.93
CA LEU A 76 0.19 8.78 -14.77
C LEU A 76 -0.86 9.89 -15.07
N PRO A 77 -0.92 10.96 -14.26
CA PRO A 77 0.06 11.33 -13.23
C PRO A 77 -0.51 11.06 -11.83
N ALA A 78 -0.15 9.93 -11.21
CA ALA A 78 -0.25 9.76 -9.75
C ALA A 78 1.11 9.91 -9.05
N ALA A 79 2.17 10.23 -9.80
CA ALA A 79 3.37 10.85 -9.25
C ALA A 79 2.98 12.02 -8.32
N ASP A 80 3.50 11.99 -7.10
CA ASP A 80 3.21 12.94 -6.01
C ASP A 80 1.74 12.98 -5.54
N LYS A 81 0.91 12.00 -5.91
CA LYS A 81 -0.44 11.85 -5.35
C LYS A 81 -0.42 10.94 -4.13
N ALA A 82 -1.09 11.39 -3.07
CA ALA A 82 -1.39 10.58 -1.92
C ALA A 82 -2.63 9.72 -2.20
N LEU A 83 -2.51 8.41 -2.03
CA LEU A 83 -3.57 7.42 -2.07
C LEU A 83 -3.86 6.98 -0.64
N CYS A 84 -5.11 7.10 -0.19
CA CYS A 84 -5.51 6.67 1.14
C CYS A 84 -6.30 5.37 1.04
N TYR A 85 -5.80 4.33 1.69
CA TYR A 85 -6.47 3.04 1.77
C TYR A 85 -7.13 2.91 3.15
N ASP A 86 -8.46 3.12 3.20
CA ASP A 86 -9.25 3.01 4.45
C ASP A 86 -9.39 1.54 4.84
N MET A 87 -8.67 1.16 5.88
CA MET A 87 -8.57 -0.20 6.38
C MET A 87 -9.90 -0.72 6.97
N ARG A 88 -10.79 0.17 7.40
CA ARG A 88 -12.07 -0.21 8.03
C ARG A 88 -13.06 -0.76 7.01
N VAL A 89 -13.03 -0.23 5.78
CA VAL A 89 -13.90 -0.69 4.68
C VAL A 89 -13.61 -2.14 4.30
N PHE A 90 -12.36 -2.58 4.48
CA PHE A 90 -11.88 -3.89 4.08
C PHE A 90 -11.67 -4.88 5.24
N GLY A 91 -11.96 -4.46 6.48
CA GLY A 91 -11.77 -5.29 7.67
C GLY A 91 -10.31 -5.63 7.94
N PHE A 92 -9.41 -4.64 7.89
CA PHE A 92 -7.96 -4.90 7.83
C PHE A 92 -7.31 -5.49 9.08
N SER A 93 -8.01 -5.54 10.21
CA SER A 93 -7.65 -6.43 11.32
C SER A 93 -7.52 -7.91 10.88
N ALA A 94 -7.99 -8.26 9.68
CA ALA A 94 -7.84 -9.57 9.07
C ALA A 94 -6.53 -9.79 8.29
N PHE A 95 -5.69 -8.78 8.05
CA PHE A 95 -4.45 -8.92 7.27
C PHE A 95 -3.19 -8.98 8.15
N SER A 96 -2.32 -9.94 7.83
CA SER A 96 -1.03 -10.14 8.46
C SER A 96 0.14 -9.53 7.68
N ALA A 97 -0.09 -9.06 6.45
CA ALA A 97 0.93 -8.42 5.63
C ALA A 97 0.34 -7.57 4.49
N PHE A 98 1.12 -6.59 4.02
CA PHE A 98 0.77 -5.63 2.98
C PHE A 98 1.97 -5.33 2.07
N ARG A 99 1.75 -5.23 0.75
CA ARG A 99 2.79 -4.85 -0.24
C ARG A 99 2.21 -4.27 -1.52
N ILE A 100 3.08 -3.74 -2.37
CA ILE A 100 2.77 -3.31 -3.75
C ILE A 100 3.29 -4.35 -4.73
N HIS A 101 2.52 -4.59 -5.78
CA HIS A 101 2.86 -5.50 -6.87
C HIS A 101 2.75 -4.80 -8.22
N SER A 102 3.68 -5.06 -9.12
CA SER A 102 3.70 -4.64 -10.51
C SER A 102 3.42 -5.85 -11.41
N PRO A 103 2.60 -5.72 -12.46
CA PRO A 103 2.29 -6.81 -13.39
C PRO A 103 3.50 -7.28 -14.21
N GLY A 104 4.62 -6.55 -14.16
CA GLY A 104 5.88 -6.93 -14.80
C GLY A 104 7.07 -6.22 -14.17
N ALA A 105 8.28 -6.73 -14.43
CA ALA A 105 9.51 -6.19 -13.87
C ALA A 105 9.68 -4.69 -14.20
N VAL A 106 10.11 -3.91 -13.21
CA VAL A 106 10.31 -2.46 -13.31
C VAL A 106 11.77 -2.12 -13.58
N THR A 107 12.04 -0.99 -14.23
CA THR A 107 13.41 -0.47 -14.41
C THR A 107 13.71 0.56 -13.33
N GLY A 108 14.74 0.30 -12.54
CA GLY A 108 15.08 1.14 -11.39
C GLY A 108 14.03 1.07 -10.29
N ASP A 109 14.37 1.64 -9.14
CA ASP A 109 13.56 1.48 -7.94
C ASP A 109 12.26 2.29 -8.01
N GLN A 110 11.16 1.62 -7.68
CA GLN A 110 9.82 2.21 -7.62
C GLN A 110 9.43 2.36 -6.16
N THR A 111 9.32 3.59 -5.68
CA THR A 111 9.19 3.88 -4.24
C THR A 111 7.87 4.55 -3.91
N TRP A 112 7.22 4.04 -2.87
CA TRP A 112 6.08 4.66 -2.21
C TRP A 112 6.40 4.97 -0.76
N GLU A 113 6.21 6.22 -0.35
CA GLU A 113 6.22 6.54 1.08
C GLU A 113 4.95 6.02 1.72
N VAL A 114 5.10 5.52 2.95
CA VAL A 114 3.98 4.91 3.67
C VAL A 114 3.75 5.62 5.00
N VAL A 115 2.50 6.05 5.21
CA VAL A 115 2.05 6.62 6.48
C VAL A 115 0.88 5.81 7.01
N LYS A 116 0.98 5.42 8.28
CA LYS A 116 -0.09 4.76 9.02
C LYS A 116 -0.93 5.78 9.76
N LEU A 117 -2.24 5.60 9.75
CA LEU A 117 -3.21 6.33 10.54
C LEU A 117 -3.91 5.37 11.50
N TRP A 118 -4.10 5.76 12.76
CA TRP A 118 -4.89 5.02 13.75
C TRP A 118 -5.69 5.97 14.64
N GLU A 119 -6.74 5.45 15.28
CA GLU A 119 -7.52 6.23 16.24
C GLU A 119 -6.72 6.34 17.56
N GLY A 120 -6.45 7.57 17.99
CA GLY A 120 -5.89 7.82 19.31
C GLY A 120 -6.94 7.60 20.39
N MET A 121 -6.55 6.93 21.48
CA MET A 121 -7.37 6.88 22.70
C MET A 121 -7.53 8.26 23.32
#